data_AF-A0A2N8HBP6-F1
#
_entry.id   AF-A0A2N8HBP6-F1
#
_cell.length_a   1.000
_cell.length_b   1.000
_cell.length_c   1.000
_cell.angle_alpha   90.00
_cell.angle_beta   90.00
_cell.angle_gamma   90.00
#
_symmetry.space_group_name_H-M   'P 1'
#
loop_
_entity.id
_entity.type
_entity.pdbx_description
1 polymer ?
#
loop_
_entity_poly.entity_id
_entity_poly.type
_entity_poly.pdbx_seq_one_letter_code
_entity_poly.pdbx_strand_id
1 'polypeptide(L)'
;MKALDFIQIFATNVRRMDFRLSSAQVILAVIAGYRRHSTITEATRLHPNTVTNILQDLIAQGYVNRFGDCRPYVYRPTAEGEQLAGNLLDKNTLPGT
;
A
#
# COMPACT_ATOMS: atom_id res chain seq x y z
N MET A 1 -20.56 2.14 -10.37
CA MET A 1 -19.22 2.10 -10.98
C MET A 1 -18.93 0.66 -11.39
N LYS A 2 -18.51 0.41 -12.63
CA LYS A 2 -18.12 -0.94 -13.03
C LYS A 2 -16.73 -1.25 -12.45
N ALA A 3 -16.45 -2.52 -12.18
CA ALA A 3 -15.14 -2.93 -11.64
C ALA A 3 -13.99 -2.51 -12.56
N LEU A 4 -14.22 -2.50 -13.88
CA LEU A 4 -13.24 -2.06 -14.86
C LEU A 4 -12.87 -0.57 -14.70
N ASP A 5 -13.86 0.30 -14.47
CA ASP A 5 -13.63 1.74 -14.27
C ASP A 5 -12.75 1.97 -13.03
N PHE A 6 -13.00 1.23 -11.96
CA PHE A 6 -12.21 1.32 -10.73
C PHE A 6 -10.76 0.88 -10.95
N ILE A 7 -10.55 -0.25 -11.65
CA ILE A 7 -9.20 -0.75 -11.96
C ILE A 7 -8.43 0.26 -12.83
N GLN A 8 -9.09 0.88 -13.81
CA GLN A 8 -8.49 1.88 -14.69
C GLN A 8 -8.08 3.14 -13.90
N ILE A 9 -8.96 3.63 -13.03
CA ILE A 9 -8.67 4.79 -12.16
C ILE A 9 -7.50 4.47 -11.22
N PHE A 10 -7.56 3.33 -10.53
CA PHE A 10 -6.47 2.90 -9.63
C PHE A 10 -5.13 2.79 -10.37
N ALA A 11 -5.10 2.11 -11.52
CA ALA A 11 -3.88 1.98 -12.32
C ALA A 11 -3.36 3.35 -12.80
N THR A 12 -4.26 4.29 -13.09
CA THR A 12 -3.91 5.66 -13.47
C THR A 12 -3.30 6.41 -12.29
N ASN A 13 -3.89 6.31 -11.09
CA ASN A 13 -3.37 6.95 -9.88
C ASN A 13 -1.99 6.41 -9.51
N VAL A 14 -1.81 5.08 -9.56
CA VAL A 14 -0.50 4.42 -9.33
C VAL A 14 0.57 5.00 -10.26
N ARG A 15 0.28 5.17 -11.55
CA ARG A 15 1.22 5.78 -12.52
C ARG A 15 1.47 7.27 -12.26
N ARG A 16 0.41 8.04 -12.03
CA ARG A 16 0.52 9.51 -11.81
C ARG A 16 1.32 9.86 -10.57
N MET A 17 1.25 9.01 -9.54
CA MET A 17 1.97 9.16 -8.29
C MET A 17 3.39 8.56 -8.33
N ASP A 18 3.83 8.06 -9.50
CA ASP A 18 5.08 7.33 -9.68
C ASP A 18 5.28 6.21 -8.64
N PHE A 19 4.19 5.53 -8.30
CA PHE A 19 4.17 4.51 -7.26
C PHE A 19 4.27 3.12 -7.88
N ARG A 20 5.09 2.24 -7.31
CA ARG A 20 5.15 0.85 -7.77
C ARG A 20 3.87 0.11 -7.38
N LEU A 21 3.30 -0.66 -8.30
CA LEU A 21 2.11 -1.47 -8.01
C LEU A 21 2.29 -2.39 -6.80
N SER A 22 3.46 -3.02 -6.68
CA SER A 22 3.78 -3.88 -5.53
C SER A 22 3.78 -3.10 -4.22
N SER A 23 4.28 -1.86 -4.23
CA SER A 23 4.23 -0.97 -3.06
C SER A 23 2.80 -0.58 -2.73
N ALA A 24 1.97 -0.28 -3.74
CA ALA A 24 0.54 0.01 -3.58
C ALA A 24 -0.20 -1.16 -2.91
N GLN A 25 0.07 -2.39 -3.35
CA GLN A 25 -0.52 -3.59 -2.76
C GLN A 25 -0.16 -3.74 -1.28
N VAL A 26 1.10 -3.51 -0.91
CA VAL A 26 1.55 -3.66 0.49
C VAL A 26 0.95 -2.58 1.39
N ILE A 27 0.96 -1.30 0.98
CA ILE A 27 0.38 -0.23 1.81
C ILE A 27 -1.14 -0.41 1.97
N LEU A 28 -1.84 -0.81 0.90
CA LEU A 28 -3.27 -1.11 0.97
C LEU A 28 -3.57 -2.31 1.87
N ALA A 29 -2.72 -3.34 1.88
CA ALA A 29 -2.86 -4.46 2.81
C ALA A 29 -2.69 -4.00 4.28
N VAL A 30 -1.67 -3.18 4.56
CA VAL A 30 -1.45 -2.64 5.91
C VAL A 30 -2.66 -1.80 6.38
N ILE A 31 -3.27 -1.04 5.48
CA ILE A 31 -4.46 -0.21 5.77
C ILE A 31 -5.72 -1.05 5.94
N ALA A 32 -5.86 -2.12 5.15
CA ALA A 32 -6.93 -3.10 5.32
C ALA A 32 -6.83 -3.91 6.63
N GLY A 33 -5.78 -3.69 7.43
CA GLY A 33 -5.63 -4.26 8.76
C GLY A 33 -4.72 -5.49 8.82
N TYR A 34 -4.03 -5.85 7.73
CA TYR A 34 -3.01 -6.89 7.79
C TYR A 34 -1.76 -6.35 8.49
N ARG A 35 -1.61 -6.70 9.78
CA ARG A 35 -0.57 -6.10 10.64
C ARG A 35 0.73 -6.89 10.74
N ARG A 36 0.74 -8.17 10.35
CA ARG A 36 1.92 -9.05 10.47
C ARG A 36 2.51 -9.34 9.11
N HIS A 37 3.84 -9.50 9.06
CA HIS A 37 4.56 -9.79 7.82
C HIS A 37 3.98 -11.01 7.07
N SER A 38 3.66 -12.10 7.78
CA SER A 38 3.05 -13.29 7.19
C SER A 38 1.68 -12.98 6.56
N THR A 39 0.81 -12.28 7.28
CA THR A 39 -0.54 -11.92 6.80
C THR A 39 -0.50 -10.95 5.62
N ILE A 40 0.46 -10.01 5.61
CA ILE A 40 0.67 -9.08 4.49
C ILE A 40 1.17 -9.84 3.26
N THR A 41 2.09 -10.79 3.46
CA THR A 41 2.62 -11.64 2.39
C THR A 41 1.51 -12.49 1.77
N GLU A 42 0.66 -13.09 2.59
CA GLU A 42 -0.48 -13.87 2.11
C GLU A 42 -1.49 -13.01 1.35
N ALA A 43 -1.86 -11.84 1.89
CA ALA A 43 -2.83 -10.94 1.29
C ALA A 43 -2.35 -10.37 -0.06
N THR A 44 -1.06 -10.05 -0.18
CA THR A 44 -0.49 -9.44 -1.40
C THR A 44 -0.03 -10.46 -2.43
N ARG A 45 0.12 -11.74 -2.04
CA ARG A 45 0.69 -12.82 -2.89
C ARG A 45 2.08 -12.51 -3.43
N LEU A 46 2.79 -11.56 -2.83
CA LEU A 46 4.17 -11.22 -3.18
C LEU A 46 5.14 -12.17 -2.47
N HIS A 47 6.35 -12.32 -3.02
CA HIS A 47 7.40 -13.08 -2.35
C HIS A 47 7.76 -12.43 -0.99
N PRO A 48 7.99 -13.22 0.09
CA PRO A 48 8.29 -12.69 1.43
C PRO A 48 9.40 -11.63 1.47
N ASN A 49 10.48 -11.82 0.69
CA ASN A 49 11.57 -10.84 0.61
C ASN A 49 11.16 -9.54 -0.07
N THR A 50 10.28 -9.61 -1.07
CA THR A 50 9.72 -8.42 -1.72
C THR A 50 8.90 -7.61 -0.73
N VAL A 51 8.08 -8.27 0.10
CA VAL A 51 7.31 -7.62 1.16
C VAL A 51 8.23 -6.98 2.20
N THR A 52 9.32 -7.64 2.58
CA THR A 52 10.32 -7.08 3.50
C THR A 52 10.92 -5.79 2.97
N ASN A 53 11.38 -5.78 1.72
CA ASN A 53 12.00 -4.61 1.10
C ASN A 53 11.00 -3.45 0.99
N ILE A 54 9.79 -3.74 0.54
CA ILE A 54 8.74 -2.72 0.42
C ILE A 54 8.34 -2.15 1.78
N LEU A 55 8.20 -2.98 2.82
CA LEU A 55 7.90 -2.48 4.16
C LEU A 55 9.02 -1.59 4.69
N GLN A 56 10.29 -1.91 4.41
CA GLN A 56 11.41 -1.03 4.76
C GLN A 56 11.32 0.31 4.04
N ASP A 57 11.03 0.31 2.74
CA ASP A 57 10.87 1.53 1.94
C ASP A 57 9.70 2.39 2.45
N LEU A 58 8.55 1.76 2.74
CA LEU A 58 7.37 2.45 3.27
C LEU A 58 7.60 3.03 4.67
N ILE A 59 8.41 2.37 5.50
CA ILE A 59 8.83 2.90 6.81
C ILE A 59 9.76 4.09 6.62
N ALA A 60 10.75 3.98 5.73
CA ALA A 60 11.70 5.06 5.45
C ALA A 60 11.01 6.31 4.87
N GLN A 61 9.93 6.11 4.10
CA GLN A 61 9.09 7.18 3.56
C GLN A 61 8.09 7.75 4.57
N GLY A 62 7.99 7.18 5.78
CA GLY A 62 7.08 7.65 6.82
C GLY A 62 5.61 7.26 6.61
N TYR A 63 5.31 6.28 5.75
CA TYR A 63 3.94 5.82 5.49
C TYR A 63 3.50 4.68 6.41
N VAL A 64 4.44 3.95 6.99
CA VAL A 64 4.18 2.81 7.88
C VAL A 64 5.08 2.90 9.11
N ASN A 65 4.50 2.65 10.27
CA ASN A 65 5.21 2.44 11.52
C ASN A 65 5.37 0.94 11.80
N ARG A 66 6.55 0.59 12.32
CA ARG A 66 6.87 -0.75 12.82
C ARG A 66 6.96 -0.73 14.34
N PHE A 67 6.22 -1.63 14.98
CA PHE A 67 6.17 -1.79 16.44
C PHE A 67 6.73 -3.15 16.86
N GLY A 68 7.32 -3.18 18.05
CA GLY A 68 7.93 -4.34 18.67
C GLY A 68 9.45 -4.30 18.61
N ASP A 69 10.10 -4.59 19.73
CA ASP A 69 11.57 -4.59 19.86
C ASP A 69 12.20 -5.86 19.28
N CYS A 70 11.41 -6.94 19.18
CA CYS A 70 11.80 -8.23 18.62
C CYS A 70 10.76 -8.73 17.61
N ARG A 71 11.16 -9.62 16.70
CA ARG A 71 10.22 -10.30 15.80
C ARG A 71 9.25 -11.18 16.61
N PRO A 72 7.97 -11.28 16.22
CA PRO A 72 7.36 -10.70 15.02
C PRO A 72 6.91 -9.23 15.19
N TYR A 73 7.29 -8.39 14.24
CA TYR A 73 6.88 -6.99 14.22
C TYR A 73 5.41 -6.80 13.83
N VAL A 74 4.84 -5.68 14.27
CA VAL A 74 3.50 -5.22 13.91
C VAL A 74 3.61 -3.95 13.07
N TYR A 75 2.95 -3.91 11.92
CA TYR A 75 2.96 -2.78 11.00
C TYR A 75 1.63 -2.03 11.02
N ARG A 76 1.66 -0.70 11.19
CA ARG A 76 0.46 0.16 11.13
C ARG A 76 0.71 1.36 10.22
N PRO A 77 -0.29 1.85 9.47
CA PRO A 77 -0.11 3.04 8.65
C PRO A 77 0.06 4.28 9.55
N THR A 78 0.72 5.28 9.00
CA THR A 78 0.70 6.65 9.52
C THR A 78 -0.45 7.43 8.92
N ALA A 79 -0.68 8.67 9.36
CA ALA A 79 -1.68 9.55 8.75
C ALA A 79 -1.33 9.82 7.26
N GLU A 80 -0.04 10.00 6.96
CA GLU A 80 0.47 10.18 5.61
C GLU A 80 0.25 8.92 4.76
N GLY A 81 0.44 7.73 5.35
CA GLY A 81 0.16 6.45 4.69
C GLY A 81 -1.32 6.26 4.38
N GLU A 82 -2.21 6.66 5.29
CA GLU A 82 -3.66 6.65 5.06
C GLU A 82 -4.07 7.63 3.96
N GLN A 83 -3.50 8.84 3.95
CA GLN A 83 -3.73 9.82 2.89
C GLN A 83 -3.23 9.34 1.53
N LEU A 84 -2.03 8.74 1.47
CA LEU A 84 -1.48 8.14 0.25
C LEU A 84 -2.43 7.10 -0.33
N ALA A 85 -2.95 6.19 0.51
CA ALA A 85 -3.91 5.19 0.05
C ALA A 85 -5.25 5.78 -0.36
N GLY A 86 -5.71 6.84 0.33
CA GLY A 86 -6.85 7.63 -0.11
C GLY A 86 -6.66 8.13 -1.53
N ASN A 87 -5.51 8.74 -1.83
CA ASN A 87 -5.18 9.24 -3.18
C ASN A 87 -5.08 8.12 -4.22
N LEU A 88 -4.54 6.95 -3.85
CA LEU A 88 -4.50 5.79 -4.74
C LEU A 88 -5.91 5.29 -5.11
N LEU A 89 -6.83 5.32 -4.14
CA LEU A 89 -8.22 4.86 -4.28
C LEU A 89 -9.19 5.97 -4.71
N ASP A 90 -8.71 7.21 -4.84
CA ASP A 90 -9.56 8.35 -5.16
C ASP A 90 -10.18 8.18 -6.56
N LYS A 91 -11.48 8.41 -6.60
CA LYS A 91 -12.35 8.21 -7.75
C LYS A 91 -12.54 9.49 -8.56
N ASN A 92 -12.12 10.64 -8.03
CA ASN A 92 -12.27 11.94 -8.66
C ASN A 92 -11.11 12.30 -9.59
N THR A 93 -10.15 11.40 -9.80
CA THR A 93 -9.14 11.53 -10.84
C THR A 93 -9.77 11.28 -12.21
N LEU A 94 -10.54 12.25 -12.68
CA LEU A 94 -10.92 12.37 -14.08
C LEU A 94 -9.65 12.40 -14.93
N PRO A 95 -9.60 11.70 -16.08
CA PRO A 95 -8.57 11.97 -17.06
C PRO A 95 -8.74 13.43 -17.48
N GLY A 96 -7.66 14.21 -17.37
CA GLY A 96 -7.64 15.56 -17.92
C GLY A 96 -8.05 15.48 -19.40
N THR A 97 -9.04 16.28 -19.75
CA THR A 97 -9.48 16.55 -21.14
C THR A 97 -8.32 16.95 -22.03
#